data_AF-A0A1Y5SIT3-F1
#
_entry.id   AF-A0A1Y5SIT3-F1
#
_cell.length_a   1.000
_cell.length_b   1.000
_cell.length_c   1.000
_cell.angle_alpha   90.00
_cell.angle_beta   90.00
_cell.angle_gamma   90.00
#
_symmetry.space_group_name_H-M   'P 1'
#
loop_
_entity.id
_entity.type
_entity.pdbx_description
1 polymer ?
#
loop_
_entity_poly.entity_id
_entity_poly.type
_entity_poly.pdbx_seq_one_letter_code
_entity_poly.pdbx_strand_id
1 'polypeptide(L)'
;MSATNDLADALARDTIEAMAETGDDQLVAEVARVIGATSTTTQEAFLTAARVRMAEQRGRAFLEARIREIRTGSARTEAPQDSGND
;
A
#
# COMPACT_ATOMS: atom_id res chain seq x y z
N MET A 1 -4.32 -17.01 -9.20
CA MET A 1 -3.65 -15.79 -9.69
C MET A 1 -2.58 -16.21 -10.68
N SER A 2 -2.15 -15.33 -11.59
CA SER A 2 -1.06 -15.62 -12.55
C SER A 2 0.30 -15.46 -11.86
N ALA A 3 1.32 -16.22 -12.31
CA ALA A 3 2.69 -16.07 -11.80
C ALA A 3 3.20 -14.62 -11.85
N THR A 4 2.81 -13.85 -12.87
CA THR A 4 3.14 -12.41 -12.97
C THR A 4 2.52 -11.60 -11.82
N ASN A 5 1.28 -11.88 -11.46
CA ASN A 5 0.59 -11.14 -10.39
C ASN A 5 1.18 -11.49 -9.04
N ASP A 6 1.54 -12.75 -8.81
CA ASP A 6 2.15 -13.20 -7.56
C ASP A 6 3.54 -12.58 -7.37
N LEU A 7 4.34 -12.52 -8.43
CA LEU A 7 5.65 -11.85 -8.42
C LEU A 7 5.51 -10.33 -8.21
N ALA A 8 4.56 -9.70 -8.87
CA ALA A 8 4.30 -8.27 -8.72
C ALA A 8 3.80 -7.91 -7.31
N ASP A 9 2.96 -8.76 -6.72
CA ASP A 9 2.46 -8.57 -5.34
C ASP A 9 3.57 -8.76 -4.30
N ALA A 10 4.42 -9.77 -4.46
CA ALA A 10 5.58 -9.97 -3.61
C ALA A 10 6.52 -8.76 -3.67
N LEU A 11 6.83 -8.27 -4.86
CA LEU A 11 7.69 -7.10 -5.03
C LEU A 11 7.05 -5.82 -4.46
N ALA A 12 5.74 -5.65 -4.60
CA ALA A 12 5.03 -4.52 -3.99
C ALA A 12 5.10 -4.55 -2.46
N ARG A 13 5.00 -5.73 -1.85
CA ARG A 13 5.20 -5.91 -0.40
C ARG A 13 6.60 -5.47 0.02
N ASP A 14 7.62 -6.03 -0.62
CA ASP A 14 9.02 -5.78 -0.27
C ASP A 14 9.37 -4.29 -0.46
N THR A 15 8.80 -3.66 -1.48
CA THR A 15 8.97 -2.22 -1.72
C THR A 15 8.36 -1.39 -0.61
N ILE A 16 7.13 -1.70 -0.16
CA ILE A 16 6.47 -0.96 0.93
C ILE A 16 7.20 -1.16 2.26
N GLU A 17 7.73 -2.36 2.52
CA GLU A 17 8.56 -2.63 3.69
C GLU A 17 9.84 -1.78 3.66
N ALA A 18 10.52 -1.72 2.51
CA ALA A 18 11.68 -0.86 2.32
C ALA A 18 11.35 0.64 2.46
N MET A 19 10.20 1.11 1.97
CA MET A 19 9.74 2.50 2.21
C MET A 19 9.63 2.81 3.70
N ALA A 20 9.07 1.88 4.48
CA ALA A 20 8.90 2.07 5.92
C ALA A 20 10.24 2.08 6.67
N GLU A 21 11.23 1.30 6.20
CA GLU A 21 12.57 1.25 6.79
C GLU A 21 13.42 2.47 6.44
N THR A 22 13.35 2.96 5.20
CA THR A 22 14.21 4.04 4.71
C THR A 22 13.58 5.43 4.82
N GLY A 23 12.25 5.51 4.90
CA GLY A 23 11.50 6.76 4.80
C GLY A 23 11.43 7.32 3.37
N ASP A 24 11.76 6.54 2.36
CA ASP A 24 11.72 6.97 0.95
C ASP A 24 10.35 6.69 0.31
N ASP A 25 9.48 7.70 0.31
CA ASP A 25 8.15 7.64 -0.29
C ASP A 25 8.16 7.51 -1.83
N GLN A 26 9.30 7.72 -2.50
CA GLN A 26 9.40 7.63 -3.96
C GLN A 26 9.68 6.20 -4.45
N LEU A 27 10.02 5.28 -3.56
CA LEU A 27 10.54 3.96 -3.93
C LEU A 27 9.60 3.15 -4.84
N VAL A 28 8.28 3.21 -4.62
CA VAL A 28 7.28 2.58 -5.50
C VAL A 28 7.36 3.12 -6.92
N ALA A 29 7.51 4.44 -7.09
CA ALA A 29 7.62 5.05 -8.41
C ALA A 29 8.94 4.67 -9.11
N GLU A 30 10.02 4.53 -8.36
CA GLU A 30 11.32 4.10 -8.91
C GLU A 30 11.28 2.64 -9.37
N VAL A 31 10.81 1.74 -8.49
CA VAL A 31 10.67 0.30 -8.80
C VAL A 31 9.72 0.10 -9.98
N ALA A 32 8.59 0.82 -10.02
CA ALA A 32 7.68 0.78 -11.16
C ALA A 32 8.36 1.18 -12.48
N ARG A 33 9.20 2.22 -12.48
CA ARG A 33 9.94 2.64 -13.69
C ARG A 33 10.94 1.57 -14.14
N VAL A 34 11.66 0.94 -13.21
CA VAL A 34 12.63 -0.13 -13.52
C VAL A 34 11.94 -1.34 -14.16
N ILE A 35 10.83 -1.79 -13.58
CA ILE A 35 10.05 -2.91 -14.13
C ILE A 35 9.45 -2.52 -15.48
N GLY A 36 8.86 -1.32 -15.59
CA GLY A 36 8.21 -0.82 -16.80
C GLY A 36 9.14 -0.71 -18.01
N ALA A 37 10.45 -0.56 -17.78
CA ALA A 37 11.45 -0.57 -18.85
C ALA A 37 11.55 -1.93 -19.58
N THR A 38 11.12 -3.03 -18.95
CA THR A 38 11.23 -4.38 -19.50
C THR A 38 9.90 -5.14 -19.58
N SER A 39 8.89 -4.77 -18.79
CA SER A 39 7.55 -5.37 -18.82
C SER A 39 6.47 -4.40 -18.30
N THR A 40 5.70 -3.82 -19.22
CA THR A 40 4.55 -2.95 -18.89
C THR A 40 3.47 -3.70 -18.11
N THR A 41 3.17 -4.95 -18.49
CA THR A 41 2.15 -5.76 -17.79
C THR A 41 2.54 -6.04 -16.33
N THR A 42 3.83 -6.30 -16.06
CA THR A 42 4.30 -6.48 -14.67
C THR A 42 4.28 -5.18 -13.90
N GLN A 43 4.59 -4.05 -14.54
CA GLN A 43 4.51 -2.72 -13.93
C GLN A 43 3.07 -2.38 -13.49
N GLU A 44 2.08 -2.61 -14.34
CA GLU A 44 0.67 -2.35 -14.00
C GLU A 44 0.18 -3.23 -12.85
N ALA A 45 0.57 -4.52 -12.86
CA ALA A 45 0.27 -5.44 -11.77
C ALA A 45 0.92 -5.00 -10.45
N PHE A 46 2.18 -4.55 -10.50
CA PHE A 46 2.93 -4.04 -9.35
C PHE A 46 2.28 -2.79 -8.75
N LEU A 47 1.96 -1.79 -9.59
CA LEU A 47 1.32 -0.55 -9.14
C LEU A 47 -0.05 -0.83 -8.52
N THR A 48 -0.81 -1.76 -9.10
CA THR A 48 -2.10 -2.19 -8.55
C THR A 48 -1.91 -2.84 -7.18
N ALA A 49 -0.97 -3.78 -7.05
CA ALA A 49 -0.68 -4.45 -5.78
C ALA A 49 -0.20 -3.47 -4.71
N ALA A 50 0.71 -2.54 -5.05
CA ALA A 50 1.20 -1.52 -4.13
C ALA A 50 0.04 -0.63 -3.62
N ARG A 51 -0.82 -0.16 -4.51
CA ARG A 51 -2.01 0.64 -4.15
C ARG A 51 -2.94 -0.12 -3.20
N VAL A 52 -3.24 -1.39 -3.49
CA VAL A 52 -4.10 -2.23 -2.66
C VAL A 52 -3.49 -2.44 -1.28
N ARG A 53 -2.19 -2.74 -1.19
CA ARG A 53 -1.49 -2.95 0.08
C ARG A 53 -1.47 -1.70 0.96
N MET A 54 -1.15 -0.54 0.39
CA MET A 54 -1.19 0.72 1.14
C MET A 54 -2.61 1.09 1.60
N ALA A 55 -3.63 0.81 0.78
CA ALA A 55 -5.02 1.00 1.16
C ALA A 55 -5.42 0.06 2.31
N GLU A 56 -5.02 -1.23 2.24
CA GLU A 56 -5.26 -2.21 3.31
C GLU A 56 -4.56 -1.81 4.60
N GLN A 57 -3.30 -1.38 4.54
CA GLN A 57 -2.54 -0.92 5.72
C GLN A 57 -3.23 0.27 6.39
N ARG A 58 -3.71 1.25 5.61
CA ARG A 58 -4.49 2.38 6.13
C ARG A 58 -5.81 1.92 6.76
N GLY A 59 -6.54 1.02 6.08
CA GLY A 59 -7.78 0.44 6.59
C GLY A 59 -7.58 -0.34 7.89
N ARG A 60 -6.49 -1.09 7.99
CA ARG A 60 -6.10 -1.85 9.19
C ARG A 60 -5.75 -0.94 10.34
N ALA A 61 -4.92 0.08 10.11
CA ALA A 61 -4.56 1.07 11.12
C ALA A 61 -5.81 1.76 11.68
N PHE A 62 -6.75 2.14 10.80
CA PHE A 62 -8.04 2.68 11.21
C PHE A 62 -8.85 1.68 12.04
N LEU A 63 -9.05 0.45 11.56
CA LEU A 63 -9.80 -0.59 12.27
C LEU A 63 -9.24 -0.85 13.67
N GLU A 64 -7.91 -0.90 13.81
CA GLU A 64 -7.25 -1.08 15.10
C GLU A 64 -7.49 0.09 16.05
N ALA A 65 -7.43 1.33 15.55
CA ALA A 65 -7.78 2.52 16.34
C ALA A 65 -9.24 2.46 16.83
N ARG A 66 -10.17 2.13 15.92
CA ARG A 66 -11.59 1.95 16.26
C ARG A 66 -11.81 0.91 17.36
N ILE A 67 -11.13 -0.24 17.27
CA ILE A 67 -11.23 -1.30 18.28
C ILE A 67 -10.68 -0.83 19.63
N ARG A 68 -9.56 -0.09 19.65
CA ARG A 68 -8.99 0.47 20.89
C ARG A 68 -9.98 1.41 21.57
N GLU A 69 -10.55 2.36 20.84
CA GLU A 69 -11.50 3.33 21.39
C GLU A 69 -12.75 2.67 21.98
N ILE A 70 -13.30 1.66 21.29
CA ILE A 70 -14.46 0.90 21.78
C ILE A 70 -14.11 0.21 23.11
N ARG A 71 -12.90 -0.34 23.23
CA ARG A 71 -12.44 -1.02 24.46
C ARG A 71 -12.16 -0.05 25.61
N THR A 72 -11.69 1.16 25.32
CA THR A 72 -11.33 2.16 26.34
C THR A 72 -12.45 3.16 26.65
N GLY A 73 -13.58 3.10 25.95
CA GLY A 73 -14.68 4.06 26.07
C GLY A 73 -14.30 5.47 25.58
N SER A 74 -13.29 5.58 24.71
CA SER A 74 -12.79 6.85 24.18
C SER A 74 -13.65 7.38 23.02
N ALA A 75 -13.51 8.67 22.71
CA ALA A 75 -14.24 9.32 21.62
C ALA A 75 -13.92 8.68 20.25
N ARG A 76 -14.93 8.68 19.37
CA ARG A 76 -14.86 8.09 18.03
C ARG A 76 -13.83 8.83 17.16
N THR A 77 -12.75 8.17 16.76
CA THR A 77 -11.91 8.60 15.63
C THR A 77 -12.74 8.57 14.36
N GLU A 78 -12.76 9.72 13.69
CA GLU A 78 -13.37 9.92 12.38
C GLU A 78 -12.56 9.19 11.30
N ALA A 79 -13.24 8.66 10.28
CA ALA A 79 -12.54 8.03 9.17
C ALA A 79 -11.62 9.05 8.49
N PRO A 80 -10.38 8.67 8.12
CA PRO A 80 -9.53 9.54 7.32
C PRO A 80 -10.31 10.00 6.10
N GLN A 81 -10.55 11.31 5.97
CA GLN A 81 -11.14 11.85 4.76
C GLN A 81 -10.09 11.74 3.67
N ASP A 82 -10.31 10.83 2.73
CA ASP A 82 -9.52 10.78 1.50
C ASP A 82 -9.85 12.05 0.73
N SER A 83 -9.04 13.10 0.90
CA SER A 83 -8.96 14.19 -0.06
C SER A 83 -8.31 13.65 -1.31
N GLY A 84 -9.05 12.79 -2.02
CA GLY A 84 -8.68 12.25 -3.31
C GLY A 84 -8.56 13.42 -4.27
N ASN A 85 -7.32 13.84 -4.52
CA ASN A 85 -7.04 14.65 -5.69
C ASN A 85 -6.81 13.66 -6.84
N ASP A 86 -7.69 13.75 -7.84
CA ASP A 86 -7.69 13.01 -9.11
C ASP A 86 -6.31 12.86 -9.75
#